data_AF-A0A349BW19-F1
#
_entry.id   AF-A0A349BW19-F1
#
_cell.length_a   1.000
_cell.length_b   1.000
_cell.length_c   1.000
_cell.angle_alpha   90.00
_cell.angle_beta   90.00
_cell.angle_gamma   90.00
#
_symmetry.space_group_name_H-M   'P 1'
#
loop_
_entity.id
_entity.type
_entity.pdbx_description
1 polymer ?
#
loop_
_entity_poly.entity_id
_entity_poly.type
_entity_poly.pdbx_seq_one_letter_code
_entity_poly.pdbx_strand_id
1 'polypeptide(L)'
;GYLASKRPGEKVTVVYKREGREKKVEVRLEKINRAAFYYMDVRELTPEQKKTFATDYGLYISNMNNRRLYQRGIDNGFILLEVNGKKVSSLEDVKNMGIMEIEDLLFLSPDGEKKMVLLQY
;
A
#
# COMPACT_ATOMS: atom_id res chain seq x y z
N GLY A 1 27.73 2.26 -11.31
CA GLY A 1 26.74 1.33 -11.90
C GLY A 1 25.35 1.83 -11.60
N TYR A 2 24.38 1.62 -12.51
CA TYR A 2 23.00 2.07 -12.33
C TYR A 2 22.26 1.18 -11.31
N LEU A 3 21.50 1.79 -10.39
CA LEU A 3 20.68 1.06 -9.42
C LEU A 3 19.65 0.14 -10.09
N ALA A 4 19.14 0.53 -11.26
CA ALA A 4 18.16 -0.23 -12.02
C ALA A 4 18.67 -1.58 -12.55
N SER A 5 19.98 -1.84 -12.58
CA SER A 5 20.55 -3.11 -13.02
C SER A 5 20.79 -4.12 -11.89
N LYS A 6 20.41 -3.79 -10.65
CA LYS A 6 20.64 -4.60 -9.45
C LYS A 6 19.40 -5.37 -9.06
N ARG A 7 19.57 -6.61 -8.57
CA ARG A 7 18.47 -7.53 -8.27
C ARG A 7 17.99 -7.36 -6.82
N PRO A 8 16.69 -7.61 -6.52
CA PRO A 8 16.24 -7.77 -5.14
C PRO A 8 17.11 -8.81 -4.39
N GLY A 9 17.46 -8.50 -3.15
CA GLY A 9 18.39 -9.26 -2.31
C GLY A 9 19.84 -8.79 -2.38
N GLU A 10 20.26 -8.08 -3.44
CA GLU A 10 21.63 -7.56 -3.54
C GLU A 10 21.88 -6.40 -2.58
N LYS A 11 23.13 -6.32 -2.10
CA LYS A 11 23.62 -5.20 -1.31
C LYS A 11 24.28 -4.17 -2.22
N VAL A 12 23.97 -2.90 -2.02
CA VAL A 12 24.58 -1.78 -2.75
C VAL A 12 25.07 -0.72 -1.79
N THR A 13 26.22 -0.12 -2.09
CA THR A 13 26.75 0.99 -1.32
C THR A 13 26.19 2.30 -1.85
N VAL A 14 25.44 3.03 -1.01
CA VAL A 14 24.88 4.34 -1.31
C VAL A 14 25.73 5.41 -0.63
N VAL A 15 26.09 6.43 -1.40
CA VAL A 15 26.74 7.64 -0.87
C VAL A 15 25.70 8.75 -0.82
N TYR A 16 25.54 9.38 0.33
CA TYR A 16 24.62 10.51 0.51
C TYR A 16 25.26 11.61 1.35
N LYS A 17 24.81 12.85 1.17
CA LYS A 17 25.29 14.01 1.92
C LYS A 17 24.26 14.43 2.96
N ARG A 18 24.66 14.54 4.22
CA ARG A 18 23.83 15.05 5.33
C ARG A 18 24.67 15.97 6.20
N GLU A 19 24.17 17.18 6.48
CA GLU A 19 24.89 18.21 7.25
C GLU A 19 26.27 18.54 6.65
N GLY A 20 26.33 18.65 5.31
CA GLY A 20 27.57 18.96 4.62
C GLY A 20 28.57 17.80 4.51
N ARG A 21 28.36 16.67 5.19
CA ARG A 21 29.27 15.51 5.21
C ARG A 21 28.77 14.38 4.32
N GLU A 22 29.67 13.79 3.54
CA GLU A 22 29.38 12.55 2.81
C GLU A 22 29.38 11.35 3.76
N LYS A 23 28.37 10.50 3.63
CA LYS A 23 28.22 9.25 4.36
C LYS A 23 28.05 8.11 3.36
N LYS A 24 28.67 6.96 3.66
CA LYS A 24 28.52 5.72 2.90
C LYS A 24 27.74 4.72 3.73
N VAL A 25 26.72 4.11 3.16
CA VAL A 25 25.91 3.08 3.81
C VAL A 25 25.69 1.92 2.85
N GLU A 26 25.80 0.69 3.36
CA GLU A 26 25.38 -0.50 2.64
C GLU A 26 23.88 -0.72 2.86
N VAL A 27 23.12 -0.81 1.77
CA VAL A 27 21.68 -1.09 1.81
C VAL A 27 21.38 -2.36 1.03
N ARG A 28 20.40 -3.13 1.51
CA ARG A 28 19.86 -4.29 0.78
C ARG A 28 18.69 -3.84 -0.08
N LEU A 29 18.71 -4.21 -1.35
CA LEU A 29 17.59 -3.96 -2.25
C LEU A 29 16.49 -4.97 -1.94
N GLU A 30 15.27 -4.48 -1.74
CA GLU A 30 14.10 -5.34 -1.52
C GLU A 30 13.20 -5.33 -2.75
N LYS A 31 12.43 -6.42 -2.93
CA LYS A 31 11.41 -6.45 -3.97
C LYS A 31 10.34 -5.43 -3.62
N ILE A 32 9.95 -4.60 -4.59
CA ILE A 32 8.78 -3.75 -4.43
C ILE A 32 7.55 -4.68 -4.34
N ASN A 33 7.01 -4.83 -3.14
CA ASN A 33 5.80 -5.61 -2.88
C ASN A 33 4.59 -4.70 -2.73
N ARG A 34 4.24 -3.99 -3.82
CA ARG A 34 3.07 -3.11 -3.89
C ARG A 34 2.41 -3.23 -5.25
N ALA A 35 1.11 -2.99 -5.33
CA ALA A 35 0.36 -2.90 -6.58
C ALA A 35 -0.43 -1.58 -6.64
N ALA A 36 -0.60 -1.04 -7.85
CA ALA A 36 -1.54 0.04 -8.08
C ALA A 36 -2.95 -0.54 -8.17
N PHE A 37 -3.88 -0.06 -7.35
CA PHE A 37 -5.28 -0.47 -7.36
C PHE A 37 -6.17 0.74 -7.12
N TYR A 38 -7.13 0.99 -8.02
CA TYR A 38 -8.08 2.11 -7.92
C TYR A 38 -7.45 3.47 -7.56
N TYR A 39 -6.31 3.79 -8.21
CA TYR A 39 -5.49 4.98 -7.94
C TYR A 39 -4.90 5.04 -6.52
N MET A 40 -4.65 3.91 -5.88
CA MET A 40 -3.92 3.77 -4.63
C MET A 40 -2.74 2.83 -4.83
N ASP A 41 -1.66 3.01 -4.06
CA ASP A 41 -0.62 1.98 -3.95
C ASP A 41 -0.91 1.12 -2.72
N VAL A 42 -1.29 -0.13 -2.94
CA VAL A 42 -1.64 -1.09 -1.90
C VAL A 42 -0.55 -2.15 -1.73
N ARG A 43 -0.42 -2.68 -0.52
CA ARG A 43 0.47 -3.80 -0.19
C ARG A 43 -0.10 -4.68 0.91
N GLU A 44 0.40 -5.90 1.02
CA GLU A 44 0.03 -6.79 2.11
C GLU A 44 0.43 -6.22 3.48
N LEU A 45 -0.34 -6.59 4.51
CA LEU A 45 -0.10 -6.19 5.89
C LEU A 45 1.14 -6.89 6.45
N THR A 46 1.97 -6.14 7.17
CA THR A 46 3.02 -6.76 7.99
C THR A 46 2.43 -7.38 9.27
N PRO A 47 3.13 -8.32 9.92
CA PRO A 47 2.67 -8.89 11.19
C PRO A 47 2.38 -7.82 12.27
N GLU A 48 3.15 -6.74 12.30
CA GLU A 48 2.97 -5.62 13.23
C GLU A 48 1.69 -4.84 12.91
N GLN A 49 1.39 -4.62 11.63
CA GLN A 49 0.17 -3.95 11.20
C GLN A 49 -1.07 -4.79 11.53
N LYS A 50 -1.02 -6.11 11.31
CA LYS A 50 -2.11 -7.01 11.70
C LYS A 50 -2.47 -6.88 13.18
N LYS A 51 -1.45 -6.85 14.05
CA LYS A 51 -1.60 -6.63 15.49
C LYS A 51 -2.15 -5.24 15.81
N THR A 52 -1.58 -4.20 15.20
CA THR A 52 -1.94 -2.79 15.48
C THR A 52 -3.39 -2.48 15.11
N PHE A 53 -3.85 -3.02 13.98
CA PHE A 53 -5.21 -2.80 13.47
C PHE A 53 -6.20 -3.88 13.93
N ALA A 54 -5.76 -4.86 14.72
CA ALA A 54 -6.56 -6.01 15.14
C ALA A 54 -7.31 -6.70 13.97
N THR A 55 -6.63 -6.89 12.84
CA THR A 55 -7.17 -7.56 11.64
C THR A 55 -6.14 -8.50 11.03
N ASP A 56 -6.60 -9.67 10.59
CA ASP A 56 -5.73 -10.68 9.94
C ASP A 56 -5.69 -10.55 8.41
N TYR A 57 -6.55 -9.70 7.85
CA TYR A 57 -6.75 -9.52 6.41
C TYR A 57 -6.84 -8.05 6.00
N GLY A 58 -6.77 -7.81 4.70
CA GLY A 58 -6.76 -6.49 4.10
C GLY A 58 -5.43 -6.13 3.43
N LEU A 59 -5.46 -5.05 2.66
CA LEU A 59 -4.29 -4.46 2.03
C LEU A 59 -4.06 -3.05 2.59
N TYR A 60 -2.82 -2.78 3.01
CA TYR A 60 -2.39 -1.48 3.50
C TYR A 60 -2.26 -0.47 2.37
N ILE A 61 -2.86 0.70 2.53
CA ILE A 61 -2.74 1.83 1.60
C ILE A 61 -1.46 2.59 1.92
N SER A 62 -0.43 2.36 1.11
CA SER A 62 0.88 3.00 1.23
C SER A 62 0.97 4.35 0.53
N ASN A 63 0.09 4.59 -0.45
CA ASN A 63 -0.03 5.86 -1.15
C ASN A 63 -1.48 6.06 -1.65
N MET A 64 -2.05 7.23 -1.42
CA MET A 64 -3.41 7.60 -1.82
C MET A 64 -3.34 8.61 -2.96
N ASN A 65 -3.50 8.14 -4.20
CA ASN A 65 -3.61 9.02 -5.38
C ASN A 65 -5.08 9.19 -5.84
N ASN A 66 -6.04 8.58 -5.12
CA ASN A 66 -7.46 8.70 -5.45
C ASN A 66 -8.07 9.91 -4.74
N ARG A 67 -8.16 11.04 -5.47
CA ARG A 67 -8.69 12.30 -4.92
C ARG A 67 -10.13 12.18 -4.40
N ARG A 68 -10.97 11.34 -5.03
CA ARG A 68 -12.38 11.17 -4.60
C ARG A 68 -12.48 10.45 -3.27
N LEU A 69 -11.69 9.39 -3.08
CA LEU A 69 -11.61 8.68 -1.80
C LEU A 69 -11.01 9.57 -0.70
N TYR A 70 -9.96 10.32 -1.05
CA TYR A 70 -9.34 11.30 -0.14
C TYR A 70 -10.33 12.35 0.37
N GLN A 71 -11.13 12.92 -0.52
CA GLN A 71 -12.19 13.88 -0.16
C GLN A 71 -13.29 13.27 0.71
N ARG A 72 -13.45 11.95 0.70
CA ARG A 72 -14.37 11.19 1.57
C ARG A 72 -13.71 10.72 2.88
N GLY A 73 -12.49 11.19 3.17
CA GLY A 73 -11.80 10.93 4.43
C GLY A 73 -11.05 9.60 4.49
N ILE A 74 -10.76 8.97 3.34
CA ILE A 74 -9.90 7.79 3.25
C ILE A 74 -8.49 8.25 2.86
N ASP A 75 -7.46 7.85 3.62
CA ASP A 75 -6.10 8.33 3.43
C ASP A 75 -5.06 7.20 3.49
N ASN A 76 -3.80 7.55 3.27
CA ASN A 76 -2.63 6.75 3.60
C ASN A 76 -2.75 6.20 5.02
N GLY A 77 -2.33 4.94 5.20
CA GLY A 77 -2.41 4.28 6.49
C GLY A 77 -3.69 3.48 6.73
N PHE A 78 -4.71 3.65 5.92
CA PHE A 78 -5.92 2.81 5.99
C PHE A 78 -5.64 1.40 5.45
N ILE A 79 -6.50 0.47 5.81
CA ILE A 79 -6.54 -0.89 5.28
C ILE A 79 -7.76 -1.03 4.39
N LEU A 80 -7.57 -1.39 3.13
CA LEU A 80 -8.63 -1.87 2.26
C LEU A 80 -9.00 -3.30 2.68
N LEU A 81 -10.19 -3.50 3.23
CA LEU A 81 -10.67 -4.79 3.70
C LEU A 81 -11.41 -5.56 2.61
N GLU A 82 -12.31 -4.88 1.89
CA GLU A 82 -13.21 -5.52 0.93
C GLU A 82 -13.39 -4.67 -0.33
N VAL A 83 -13.58 -5.37 -1.44
CA VAL A 83 -13.94 -4.82 -2.75
C VAL A 83 -15.20 -5.54 -3.21
N ASN A 84 -16.30 -4.81 -3.45
CA ASN A 84 -17.61 -5.37 -3.80
C ASN A 84 -18.06 -6.46 -2.80
N GLY A 85 -17.94 -6.18 -1.50
CA GLY A 85 -18.22 -7.13 -0.41
C GLY A 85 -17.32 -8.38 -0.35
N LYS A 86 -16.28 -8.50 -1.20
CA LYS A 86 -15.31 -9.62 -1.14
C LYS A 86 -14.04 -9.19 -0.42
N LYS A 87 -13.63 -9.98 0.57
CA LYS A 87 -12.38 -9.75 1.31
C LYS A 87 -11.17 -9.81 0.39
N VAL A 88 -10.24 -8.90 0.60
CA VAL A 88 -8.93 -8.87 -0.06
C VAL A 88 -7.83 -9.01 0.98
N SER A 89 -6.82 -9.83 0.70
CA SER A 89 -5.70 -10.11 1.61
C SER A 89 -4.35 -10.19 0.90
N SER A 90 -4.37 -10.38 -0.42
CA SER A 90 -3.18 -10.49 -1.25
C SER A 90 -3.23 -9.52 -2.42
N LEU A 91 -2.07 -9.23 -3.00
CA LEU A 91 -2.01 -8.43 -4.23
C LEU A 91 -2.69 -9.13 -5.42
N GLU A 92 -2.82 -10.46 -5.39
CA GLU A 92 -3.48 -11.23 -6.43
C GLU A 92 -4.99 -10.99 -6.46
N ASP A 93 -5.60 -10.80 -5.29
CA ASP A 93 -7.05 -10.57 -5.15
C ASP A 93 -7.52 -9.34 -5.92
N VAL A 94 -6.66 -8.32 -6.04
CA VAL A 94 -6.98 -7.05 -6.72
C VAL A 94 -6.41 -6.93 -8.12
N LYS A 95 -5.51 -7.84 -8.52
CA LYS A 95 -4.70 -7.71 -9.74
C LYS A 95 -5.53 -7.68 -11.04
N ASN A 96 -6.64 -8.43 -11.07
CA ASN A 96 -7.47 -8.60 -12.25
C ASN A 96 -8.81 -7.86 -12.15
N MET A 97 -9.02 -7.03 -11.13
CA MET A 97 -10.27 -6.29 -10.96
C MET A 97 -10.26 -5.03 -11.85
N GLY A 98 -11.25 -4.92 -12.73
CA GLY A 98 -11.45 -3.73 -13.54
C GLY A 98 -11.96 -2.56 -12.69
N ILE A 99 -11.34 -1.38 -12.82
CA ILE A 99 -11.74 -0.15 -12.08
C ILE A 99 -13.23 0.18 -12.28
N MET A 100 -13.79 -0.15 -13.46
CA MET A 100 -15.19 0.11 -13.82
C MET A 100 -16.19 -0.86 -13.16
N GLU A 101 -15.71 -1.98 -12.63
CA GLU A 101 -16.55 -3.01 -11.99
C GLU A 101 -16.68 -2.81 -10.48
N ILE A 102 -15.98 -1.81 -9.92
CA ILE A 102 -15.95 -1.57 -8.48
C ILE A 102 -17.14 -0.67 -8.09
N GLU A 103 -18.03 -1.24 -7.29
CA GLU A 103 -19.26 -0.63 -6.80
C GLU A 103 -19.10 -0.12 -5.37
N ASP A 104 -18.41 -0.88 -4.51
CA ASP A 104 -18.15 -0.51 -3.12
C ASP A 104 -16.76 -0.93 -2.65
N LEU A 105 -16.24 -0.16 -1.70
CA LEU A 105 -14.98 -0.43 -1.02
C LEU A 105 -15.18 -0.31 0.49
N LEU A 106 -14.74 -1.31 1.26
CA LEU A 106 -14.70 -1.26 2.71
C LEU A 106 -13.28 -0.99 3.19
N PHE A 107 -13.13 0.04 4.02
CA PHE A 107 -11.86 0.42 4.61
C PHE A 107 -11.89 0.30 6.14
N LEU A 108 -10.72 0.12 6.74
CA LEU A 108 -10.46 0.24 8.17
C LEU A 108 -9.43 1.35 8.39
N SER A 109 -9.78 2.34 9.19
CA SER A 109 -8.91 3.46 9.54
C SER A 109 -7.94 3.11 10.67
N PRO A 110 -6.87 3.90 10.87
CA PRO A 110 -5.90 3.70 11.96
C PRO A 110 -6.49 3.76 13.39
N ASP A 111 -7.63 4.40 13.57
CA ASP A 111 -8.38 4.46 14.84
C ASP A 111 -9.35 3.30 15.04
N GLY A 112 -9.45 2.38 14.07
CA GLY A 112 -10.29 1.18 14.15
C GLY A 112 -11.70 1.34 13.57
N GLU A 113 -12.05 2.50 13.00
CA GLU A 113 -13.36 2.67 12.36
C GLU A 113 -13.42 1.97 11.00
N LYS A 114 -14.57 1.35 10.70
CA LYS A 114 -14.85 0.80 9.37
C LYS A 114 -15.63 1.82 8.54
N LYS A 115 -15.17 2.10 7.32
CA LYS A 115 -15.79 3.05 6.39
C LYS A 115 -16.08 2.38 5.07
N MET A 116 -17.36 2.25 4.73
CA MET A 116 -17.80 1.77 3.42
C MET A 116 -18.01 2.97 2.49
N VAL A 117 -17.52 2.85 1.25
CA VAL A 117 -17.66 3.88 0.23
C VAL A 117 -18.32 3.28 -1.01
N LEU A 118 -19.52 3.75 -1.32
CA LEU A 118 -20.24 3.43 -2.56
C LEU A 118 -19.75 4.32 -3.70
N LEU A 119 -19.42 3.73 -4.85
CA LEU A 119 -18.79 4.40 -6.00
C LEU A 119 -19.76 4.63 -7.16
N GLN A 120 -20.90 3.95 -7.17
CA GLN A 120 -22.00 4.22 -8.11
C GLN A 120 -22.86 5.41 -7.66
N TYR A 121 -23.31 6.19 -8.64
CA TYR A 121 -24.49 7.07 -8.59
C TYR A 121 -25.45 6.60 -9.68
#